data_AF-A0A645FKT1-F1
#
_entry.id   AF-A0A645FKT1-F1
#
_cell.length_a   1.000
_cell.length_b   1.000
_cell.length_c   1.000
_cell.angle_alpha   90.00
_cell.angle_beta   90.00
_cell.angle_gamma   90.00
#
_symmetry.space_group_name_H-M   'P 1'
#
loop_
_entity.id
_entity.type
_entity.pdbx_description
1 polymer ?
#
loop_
_entity_poly.entity_id
_entity_poly.type
_entity_poly.pdbx_seq_one_letter_code
_entity_poly.pdbx_strand_id
1 'polypeptide(L)'
;MKLLTAMHPDTDYYFIIGGDMVEYLPKWKDIDALVQLVQFVGVARPGYGRESVYPIIWVDAPLIDISSTEIRKMVKTGRSIRYLVKEDVKDYILEEGLYLEDED
;
A
#
# COMPACT_ATOMS: atom_id res chain seq x y z
N MET A 1 -5.61 14.54 -1.17
CA MET A 1 -4.99 15.37 -0.11
C MET A 1 -5.56 16.78 -0.03
N LYS A 2 -5.66 17.55 -1.13
CA LYS A 2 -6.23 18.92 -1.12
C LYS A 2 -7.53 19.08 -0.32
N LEU A 3 -8.50 18.17 -0.50
CA LEU A 3 -9.76 18.21 0.24
C LEU A 3 -9.55 17.98 1.75
N LEU A 4 -8.78 16.96 2.13
CA LEU A 4 -8.50 16.63 3.52
C LEU A 4 -7.77 17.76 4.24
N THR A 5 -6.71 18.32 3.62
CA THR A 5 -5.95 19.45 4.17
C THR A 5 -6.78 20.72 4.29
N ALA A 6 -7.77 20.93 3.40
CA ALA A 6 -8.69 22.06 3.50
C ALA A 6 -9.74 21.86 4.61
N MET A 7 -10.22 20.63 4.80
CA MET A 7 -11.21 20.30 5.84
C MET A 7 -10.60 20.29 7.24
N HIS A 8 -9.32 19.95 7.36
CA HIS A 8 -8.60 19.84 8.63
C HIS A 8 -7.24 20.56 8.53
N PRO A 9 -7.23 21.91 8.56
CA PRO A 9 -6.03 22.70 8.32
C PRO A 9 -4.97 22.54 9.42
N ASP A 10 -5.37 22.18 10.64
CA ASP A 10 -4.48 22.00 11.79
C ASP A 10 -3.97 20.55 11.95
N THR A 11 -4.15 19.71 10.93
CA THR A 11 -3.75 18.30 10.94
C THR A 11 -2.50 18.06 10.11
N ASP A 12 -1.48 17.47 10.73
CA ASP A 12 -0.33 16.94 10.01
C ASP A 12 -0.68 15.63 9.31
N TYR A 13 -0.47 15.58 8.00
CA TYR A 13 -0.76 14.40 7.18
C TYR A 13 0.50 13.60 6.87
N TYR A 14 0.48 12.32 7.25
CA TYR A 14 1.52 11.35 6.94
C TYR A 14 1.00 10.34 5.91
N PHE A 15 1.59 10.33 4.72
CA PHE A 15 1.21 9.41 3.65
C PHE A 15 2.15 8.21 3.65
N ILE A 16 1.67 7.08 4.16
CA ILE A 16 2.44 5.83 4.30
C ILE A 16 2.43 5.06 2.98
N ILE A 17 3.62 4.71 2.49
CA ILE A 17 3.83 3.90 1.29
C ILE A 17 4.91 2.84 1.52
N GLY A 18 4.84 1.75 0.77
CA GLY A 18 5.93 0.78 0.73
C GLY A 18 7.17 1.36 0.04
N GLY A 19 8.35 0.90 0.44
CA GLY A 19 9.63 1.33 -0.15
C GLY A 19 9.70 1.07 -1.66
N ASP A 20 9.02 0.03 -2.13
CA ASP A 20 8.82 -0.27 -3.55
C ASP A 20 8.10 0.85 -4.31
N MET A 21 7.20 1.61 -3.67
CA MET A 21 6.50 2.72 -4.28
C MET A 21 7.30 4.03 -4.30
N VAL A 22 8.35 4.15 -3.48
CA VAL A 22 9.16 5.38 -3.37
C VAL A 22 9.88 5.67 -4.70
N GLU A 23 10.39 4.63 -5.38
CA GLU A 23 11.01 4.77 -6.71
C GLU A 23 10.02 5.25 -7.78
N TYR A 24 8.72 5.02 -7.59
CA TYR A 24 7.67 5.40 -8.51
C TYR A 24 7.11 6.80 -8.27
N LEU A 25 7.45 7.46 -7.15
CA LEU A 25 6.94 8.80 -6.81
C LEU A 25 7.10 9.84 -7.94
N PRO A 26 8.22 9.92 -8.69
CA PRO A 26 8.36 10.88 -9.78
C PRO A 26 7.32 10.71 -10.90
N LYS A 27 6.68 9.54 -10.99
CA LYS A 27 5.63 9.23 -11.97
C LYS A 27 4.23 9.54 -11.44
N TRP A 28 4.10 9.87 -10.16
CA TRP A 28 2.80 10.18 -9.57
C TRP A 28 2.29 11.51 -10.09
N LYS A 29 0.98 11.57 -10.30
CA LYS A 29 0.30 12.77 -10.74
C LYS A 29 0.51 13.90 -9.71
N ASP A 30 0.98 15.05 -10.17
CA ASP A 30 1.18 16.26 -9.38
C ASP A 30 2.05 16.04 -8.12
N ILE A 31 3.05 15.16 -8.19
CA ILE A 31 3.89 14.78 -7.05
C ILE A 31 4.54 15.99 -6.37
N ASP A 32 5.05 16.96 -7.13
CA ASP A 32 5.70 18.16 -6.58
C ASP A 32 4.73 19.02 -5.75
N ALA A 33 3.43 19.01 -6.09
CA ALA A 33 2.40 19.66 -5.29
C ALA A 33 1.99 18.78 -4.09
N LEU A 34 1.97 17.45 -4.28
CA LEU A 34 1.59 16.51 -3.23
C LEU A 34 2.59 16.51 -2.06
N VAL A 35 3.89 16.56 -2.34
CA VAL A 35 4.94 16.61 -1.29
C VAL A 35 4.90 17.88 -0.44
N GLN A 36 4.22 18.93 -0.91
CA GLN A 36 3.98 20.15 -0.11
C GLN A 36 2.76 20.04 0.80
N LEU A 37 1.88 19.06 0.55
CA LEU A 37 0.63 18.86 1.30
C LEU A 37 0.74 17.79 2.38
N VAL A 38 1.70 16.87 2.26
CA VAL A 38 1.85 15.73 3.15
C VAL A 38 3.31 15.39 3.39
N GLN A 39 3.58 14.73 4.51
CA GLN A 39 4.86 14.10 4.82
C GLN A 39 4.80 12.65 4.34
N PHE A 40 5.67 12.26 3.42
CA PHE A 40 5.73 10.87 2.98
C PHE A 40 6.47 10.00 4.00
N VAL A 41 5.91 8.83 4.29
CA VAL A 41 6.51 7.82 5.16
C VAL A 41 6.77 6.55 4.35
N GLY A 42 8.05 6.21 4.15
CA GLY A 42 8.48 5.02 3.43
C GLY A 42 8.73 3.87 4.39
N VAL A 43 8.01 2.76 4.21
CA VAL A 43 8.24 1.51 4.96
C VAL A 43 9.19 0.63 4.17
N ALA A 44 10.35 0.33 4.74
CA ALA A 44 11.39 -0.43 4.03
C ALA A 44 10.91 -1.82 3.60
N ARG A 45 11.22 -2.20 2.36
CA ARG A 45 10.98 -3.55 1.80
C ARG A 45 12.29 -4.19 1.35
N PRO A 46 12.44 -5.53 1.41
CA PRO A 46 13.65 -6.20 0.96
C PRO A 46 13.84 -6.02 -0.54
N GLY A 47 15.07 -5.78 -0.98
CA GLY A 47 15.38 -5.59 -2.40
C GLY A 47 15.12 -4.20 -2.96
N TYR A 48 14.58 -3.26 -2.17
CA TYR A 48 14.37 -1.86 -2.57
C TYR A 48 15.24 -0.90 -1.76
N GLY A 49 15.76 0.13 -2.44
CA GLY A 49 16.60 1.15 -1.82
C GLY A 49 15.83 2.11 -0.91
N ARG A 50 16.57 2.92 -0.13
CA ARG A 50 16.02 4.06 0.64
C ARG A 50 16.28 5.40 -0.05
N GLU A 51 16.45 5.37 -1.36
CA GLU A 51 16.78 6.54 -2.15
C GLU A 51 15.52 7.21 -2.66
N SER A 52 15.47 8.54 -2.55
CA SER A 52 14.41 9.34 -3.15
C SER A 52 14.92 10.75 -3.43
N VAL A 53 14.43 11.33 -4.52
CA VAL A 53 14.60 12.77 -4.80
C VAL A 53 13.65 13.63 -3.97
N TYR A 54 12.68 13.01 -3.30
CA TYR A 54 11.70 13.66 -2.44
C TYR A 54 12.03 13.42 -0.95
N PRO A 55 11.59 14.31 -0.04
CA PRO A 55 11.77 14.11 1.39
C PRO A 55 10.88 12.96 1.89
N ILE A 56 11.50 11.88 2.38
CA ILE A 56 10.83 10.69 2.92
C ILE A 56 11.28 10.46 4.36
N ILE A 57 10.31 10.23 5.25
CA ILE A 57 10.55 9.70 6.60
C ILE A 57 10.61 8.17 6.48
N TRP A 58 11.79 7.59 6.71
CA TRP A 58 11.95 6.14 6.65
C TRP A 58 11.64 5.49 7.99
N VAL A 59 10.79 4.46 7.98
CA VAL A 59 10.43 3.68 9.16
C VAL A 59 10.80 2.22 8.96
N ASP A 60 11.46 1.66 9.96
CA ASP A 60 11.73 0.23 10.03
C ASP A 60 10.47 -0.50 10.49
N ALA A 61 10.07 -1.52 9.73
CA ALA A 61 8.96 -2.39 10.08
C ALA A 61 9.36 -3.86 9.84
N PRO A 62 8.72 -4.82 10.51
CA PRO A 62 8.89 -6.23 10.20
C PRO A 62 8.64 -6.50 8.72
N LEU A 63 9.56 -7.25 8.11
CA LEU A 63 9.44 -7.64 6.72
C LEU A 63 8.35 -8.71 6.60
N ILE A 64 7.21 -8.31 6.03
CA ILE A 64 6.11 -9.21 5.72
C ILE A 64 6.04 -9.33 4.20
N ASP A 65 6.46 -10.48 3.70
CA ASP A 65 6.43 -10.81 2.27
C ASP A 65 5.05 -11.36 1.89
N ILE A 66 4.06 -10.45 1.86
CA ILE A 66 2.68 -10.75 1.48
C ILE A 66 2.21 -9.65 0.52
N SER A 67 1.60 -10.05 -0.60
CA SER A 67 0.96 -9.13 -1.54
C SER A 67 -0.47 -9.56 -1.89
N SER A 68 -1.33 -8.60 -2.23
CA SER A 68 -2.69 -8.88 -2.70
C SER A 68 -2.70 -9.71 -3.99
N THR A 69 -1.68 -9.55 -4.85
CA THR A 69 -1.54 -10.34 -6.07
C THR A 69 -1.33 -11.82 -5.76
N GLU A 70 -0.53 -12.15 -4.76
CA GLU A 70 -0.33 -13.53 -4.32
C GLU A 70 -1.57 -14.08 -3.63
N ILE A 71 -2.24 -13.30 -2.78
CA ILE A 71 -3.49 -13.69 -2.13
C ILE A 71 -4.55 -14.06 -3.19
N ARG A 72 -4.77 -13.21 -4.20
CA ARG A 72 -5.73 -13.51 -5.30
C ARG A 72 -5.34 -14.77 -6.07
N LYS A 73 -4.06 -14.98 -6.38
CA LYS A 73 -3.57 -16.22 -7.01
C LYS A 73 -3.80 -17.45 -6.14
N MET A 74 -3.64 -17.34 -4.82
CA MET A 74 -3.88 -18.44 -3.88
C MET A 74 -5.36 -18.82 -3.87
N VAL A 75 -6.26 -17.84 -3.75
CA VAL A 75 -7.72 -18.05 -3.81
C VAL A 75 -8.10 -18.75 -5.12
N LYS A 76 -7.65 -18.21 -6.26
CA LYS A 76 -7.88 -18.79 -7.59
C LYS A 76 -7.40 -20.25 -7.71
N THR A 77 -6.31 -20.60 -7.03
CA THR A 77 -5.73 -21.96 -7.04
C THR A 77 -6.24 -22.87 -5.92
N GLY A 78 -7.27 -22.44 -5.18
CA GLY A 78 -7.83 -23.22 -4.06
C GLY A 78 -6.88 -23.37 -2.87
N ARG A 79 -5.84 -22.54 -2.78
CA ARG A 79 -4.89 -22.53 -1.67
C ARG A 79 -5.40 -21.68 -0.51
N SER A 80 -5.21 -22.16 0.70
CA SER A 80 -5.63 -21.46 1.92
C SER A 80 -4.87 -20.15 2.12
N ILE A 81 -5.61 -19.07 2.37
CA ILE A 81 -5.08 -17.74 2.74
C ILE A 81 -5.17 -17.46 4.25
N ARG A 82 -5.44 -18.50 5.07
CA ARG A 82 -5.48 -18.40 6.53
C ARG A 82 -4.16 -17.82 7.06
N TYR A 83 -4.26 -16.88 8.01
CA TYR A 83 -3.15 -16.10 8.57
C TYR A 83 -2.53 -15.02 7.67
N LEU A 84 -2.88 -14.95 6.38
CA LEU A 84 -2.37 -13.90 5.49
C LEU A 84 -3.30 -12.68 5.47
N VAL A 85 -4.57 -12.88 5.82
CA VAL A 85 -5.58 -11.84 5.99
C VAL A 85 -6.31 -12.06 7.31
N LYS A 86 -7.08 -11.06 7.75
CA LYS A 86 -8.01 -11.24 8.85
C LYS A 86 -9.07 -12.28 8.49
N GLU A 87 -9.58 -12.97 9.50
CA GLU A 87 -10.54 -14.07 9.31
C GLU A 87 -11.82 -13.61 8.62
N ASP A 88 -12.36 -12.46 9.04
CA ASP A 88 -13.55 -11.83 8.45
C ASP A 88 -13.36 -11.49 6.96
N VAL A 89 -12.18 -11.05 6.54
CA VAL A 89 -11.84 -10.79 5.14
C VAL A 89 -11.77 -12.10 4.34
N LYS A 90 -11.19 -13.16 4.90
CA LYS A 90 -11.15 -14.48 4.25
C LYS A 90 -12.56 -15.03 4.06
N ASP A 91 -13.39 -14.95 5.09
CA ASP A 91 -14.77 -15.45 5.04
C ASP A 91 -15.57 -14.68 3.98
N TYR A 92 -15.45 -13.35 3.96
CA TYR A 92 -16.07 -12.52 2.92
C TYR A 92 -15.63 -12.89 1.49
N ILE A 93 -14.33 -13.13 1.27
CA ILE A 93 -13.82 -13.56 -0.04
C ILE A 93 -14.45 -14.88 -0.48
N LEU A 94 -14.66 -15.82 0.43
CA LEU A 94 -15.23 -17.14 0.14
C LEU A 94 -16.74 -17.07 -0.07
N GLU A 95 -17.46 -16.31 0.76
CA GLU A 95 -18.92 -16.14 0.69
C GLU A 95 -19.34 -15.44 -0.60
N GLU A 96 -18.63 -14.37 -0.98
CA GLU A 96 -18.92 -13.59 -2.19
C GLU A 96 -18.26 -14.16 -3.45
N GLY A 97 -17.48 -15.25 -3.33
CA GLY A 97 -16.81 -15.89 -4.47
C GLY A 97 -15.76 -15.02 -5.17
N LEU A 98 -15.12 -14.10 -4.45
CA LEU A 98 -14.15 -13.16 -5.03
C LEU A 98 -12.89 -13.88 -5.52
N TYR A 99 -12.37 -13.46 -6.67
CA TYR A 99 -11.10 -13.93 -7.24
C TYR A 99 -11.08 -15.41 -7.68
N LEU A 100 -12.25 -16.05 -7.81
CA LEU A 100 -12.39 -17.43 -8.28
C LEU A 100 -12.30 -17.56 -9.81
N GLU A 101 -12.68 -16.51 -10.53
CA GLU A 101 -12.70 -16.43 -12.00
C GLU A 101 -11.86 -15.24 -12.48
N ASP A 102 -11.45 -15.24 -13.75
CA ASP A 102 -10.85 -14.06 -14.36
C ASP A 102 -11.97 -13.06 -14.71
N GLU A 103 -11.78 -11.78 -14.39
CA GLU A 103 -12.60 -10.73 -15.00
C GLU A 103 -12.23 -10.69 -16.50
N ASP A 104 -13.22 -10.99 -17.37
CA ASP A 104 -13.10 -10.87 -18.84
C ASP A 104 -12.71 -9.45 -19.29
#